data_AF-A0A438WTB0-F1
#
_entry.id   AF-A0A438WTB0-F1
#
_cell.length_a   1.000
_cell.length_b   1.000
_cell.length_c   1.000
_cell.angle_alpha   90.00
_cell.angle_beta   90.00
_cell.angle_gamma   90.00
#
_symmetry.space_group_name_H-M   'P 1'
#
loop_
_entity.id
_entity.type
_entity.pdbx_description
1 polymer ?
#
loop_
_entity_poly.entity_id
_entity_poly.type
_entity_poly.pdbx_seq_one_letter_code
_entity_poly.pdbx_strand_id
1 'polypeptide(L)'
;LFALSVEKSALHNNIKQRTKNMLDCGLIEEIKALYIKYPKDSQPFKAIGVKESVLYLEKRLTLKGLEEAIVSNTMKLAKRQNTFNKTQFNNLYMGSVEEIRHAILKHSKSGIKG
;
A
#
# COMPACT_ATOMS: atom_id res chain seq x y z
N LEU A 1 -7.69 -19.23 1.94
CA LEU A 1 -6.93 -17.97 1.96
C LEU A 1 -7.76 -16.91 2.68
N PHE A 2 -7.13 -15.95 3.36
CA PHE A 2 -7.82 -14.88 4.09
C PHE A 2 -7.37 -13.51 3.58
N ALA A 3 -8.27 -12.54 3.46
CA ALA A 3 -7.93 -11.15 3.13
C ALA A 3 -8.80 -10.15 3.88
N LEU A 4 -8.16 -9.14 4.48
CA LEU A 4 -8.87 -8.11 5.23
C LEU A 4 -9.75 -7.25 4.30
N SER A 5 -11.01 -7.08 4.71
CA SER A 5 -11.93 -6.13 4.11
C SER A 5 -11.94 -4.86 4.97
N VAL A 6 -11.61 -3.73 4.35
CA VAL A 6 -11.61 -2.42 5.00
C VAL A 6 -12.56 -1.51 4.24
N GLU A 7 -13.37 -0.74 4.95
CA GLU A 7 -14.25 0.24 4.32
C GLU A 7 -13.46 1.26 3.50
N LYS A 8 -14.03 1.68 2.37
CA LYS A 8 -13.34 2.55 1.41
C LYS A 8 -12.91 3.89 2.04
N SER A 9 -13.75 4.48 2.88
CA SER A 9 -13.48 5.74 3.59
C SER A 9 -12.32 5.58 4.59
N ALA A 10 -12.37 4.53 5.41
CA ALA A 10 -11.31 4.21 6.37
C ALA A 10 -9.98 3.92 5.66
N LEU A 11 -10.01 3.14 4.57
CA LEU A 11 -8.83 2.85 3.75
C LEU A 11 -8.20 4.11 3.18
N HIS A 12 -9.03 5.03 2.65
CA HIS A 12 -8.55 6.32 2.14
C HIS A 12 -7.88 7.15 3.24
N ASN A 13 -8.51 7.25 4.42
CA ASN A 13 -7.95 7.99 5.55
C ASN A 13 -6.63 7.38 6.04
N ASN A 14 -6.56 6.05 6.14
CA ASN A 14 -5.34 5.34 6.53
C ASN A 14 -4.20 5.58 5.54
N ILE A 15 -4.50 5.54 4.23
CA ILE A 15 -3.50 5.82 3.19
C ILE A 15 -3.03 7.28 3.28
N LYS A 16 -3.95 8.24 3.46
CA LYS A 16 -3.58 9.65 3.60
C LYS A 16 -2.68 9.88 4.82
N GLN A 17 -3.08 9.35 5.98
CA GLN A 17 -2.29 9.49 7.21
C GLN A 17 -0.91 8.82 7.07
N ARG A 18 -0.86 7.62 6.49
CA ARG A 18 0.41 6.92 6.24
C ARG A 18 1.32 7.70 5.29
N THR A 19 0.77 8.26 4.20
CA THR A 19 1.55 9.07 3.26
C THR A 19 2.14 10.30 3.95
N LYS A 20 1.34 11.01 4.75
CA LYS A 20 1.82 12.15 5.54
C LYS A 20 2.97 11.72 6.46
N ASN A 21 2.78 10.64 7.21
CA ASN A 21 3.82 10.11 8.10
C ASN A 21 5.09 9.74 7.33
N MET A 22 5.00 9.15 6.14
CA MET A 22 6.17 8.84 5.30
C MET A 22 6.96 10.11 4.93
N LEU A 23 6.26 11.18 4.55
CA LEU A 23 6.90 12.46 4.23
C LEU A 23 7.54 13.07 5.48
N ASP A 24 6.83 13.07 6.61
CA ASP A 24 7.33 13.59 7.89
C ASP A 24 8.55 12.79 8.41
N CYS A 25 8.63 11.49 8.08
CA CYS A 25 9.77 10.62 8.41
C CYS A 25 10.94 10.69 7.42
N GLY A 26 10.91 11.59 6.43
CA GLY A 26 12.06 11.84 5.54
C GLY A 26 12.08 11.04 4.24
N LEU A 27 10.91 10.70 3.67
CA LEU A 27 10.82 10.01 2.37
C LEU A 27 11.59 10.76 1.27
N ILE A 28 11.52 12.09 1.22
CA ILE A 28 12.16 12.88 0.16
C ILE A 28 13.68 12.78 0.25
N GLU A 29 14.21 12.85 1.46
CA GLU A 29 15.63 12.76 1.78
C GLU A 29 16.19 11.38 1.42
N GLU A 30 15.45 10.31 1.77
CA GLU A 30 15.78 8.94 1.38
C GLU A 30 15.87 8.80 -0.14
N ILE A 31 14.82 9.23 -0.86
CA ILE A 31 14.79 9.09 -2.32
C ILE A 31 15.85 9.96 -2.99
N LYS A 32 16.14 11.16 -2.46
CA LYS A 32 17.22 12.01 -2.96
C LYS A 32 18.58 11.32 -2.86
N ALA A 33 18.87 10.68 -1.73
CA ALA A 33 20.11 9.94 -1.55
C ALA A 33 20.22 8.75 -2.52
N LEU A 34 19.13 8.00 -2.70
CA LEU A 34 19.08 6.88 -3.64
C LEU A 34 19.21 7.33 -5.10
N TYR A 35 18.58 8.46 -5.46
CA TYR A 35 18.57 9.00 -6.82
C TYR A 35 19.95 9.48 -7.28
N ILE A 36 20.81 9.91 -6.33
CA ILE A 36 22.22 10.24 -6.62
C ILE A 36 23.05 8.97 -6.78
N LYS A 37 22.75 7.93 -6.00
CA LYS A 37 23.58 6.72 -5.89
C LYS A 37 23.34 5.70 -7.02
N TYR A 38 22.13 5.61 -7.55
CA TYR A 38 21.73 4.54 -8.47
C TYR A 38 21.25 5.06 -9.83
N PRO A 39 21.37 4.26 -10.91
CA PRO A 39 20.86 4.61 -12.23
C PRO A 39 19.36 4.93 -12.22
N LYS A 40 18.97 6.00 -12.91
CA LYS A 40 17.58 6.52 -12.87
C LYS A 40 16.53 5.57 -13.46
N ASP A 41 16.95 4.66 -14.32
CA ASP A 41 16.13 3.63 -14.95
C ASP A 41 15.93 2.37 -14.07
N SER A 42 16.58 2.33 -12.89
CA SER A 42 16.45 1.23 -11.95
C SER A 42 14.99 0.97 -11.57
N GLN A 43 14.61 -0.31 -11.58
CA GLN A 43 13.25 -0.74 -11.29
C GLN A 43 12.64 -0.19 -9.99
N PRO A 44 13.39 -0.02 -8.87
CA PRO A 44 12.84 0.57 -7.64
C PRO A 44 12.29 1.99 -7.82
N PHE A 45 12.81 2.79 -8.75
CA PHE A 45 12.31 4.15 -9.01
C PHE A 45 10.90 4.20 -9.62
N LYS A 46 10.36 3.04 -10.04
CA LYS A 46 8.99 2.93 -10.57
C LYS A 46 7.96 2.63 -9.49
N ALA A 47 8.39 2.36 -8.25
CA ALA A 47 7.49 2.10 -7.13
C ALA A 47 6.67 3.35 -6.75
N ILE A 48 5.44 3.14 -6.26
CA ILE A 48 4.59 4.22 -5.73
C ILE A 48 5.25 4.78 -4.47
N GLY A 49 5.25 6.11 -4.31
CA GLY A 49 6.03 6.82 -3.30
C GLY A 49 7.34 7.31 -3.89
N VAL A 50 8.14 6.39 -4.46
CA VAL A 50 9.45 6.70 -5.02
C VAL A 50 9.33 7.51 -6.30
N LYS A 51 8.52 7.04 -7.25
CA LYS A 51 8.32 7.69 -8.54
C LYS A 51 7.83 9.13 -8.37
N GLU A 52 6.84 9.33 -7.49
CA GLU A 52 6.30 10.65 -7.20
C GLU A 52 7.35 11.55 -6.54
N SER A 53 8.13 11.03 -5.58
CA SER A 53 9.24 11.76 -4.97
C SER A 53 10.29 12.19 -5.99
N VAL A 54 10.61 11.34 -6.97
CA VAL A 54 11.51 11.72 -8.07
C VAL A 54 10.93 12.89 -8.88
N LEU A 55 9.64 12.85 -9.23
CA LEU A 55 8.99 13.96 -9.95
C LEU A 55 9.02 15.27 -9.15
N TYR A 56 8.87 15.18 -7.82
CA TYR A 56 9.04 16.34 -6.93
C TYR A 56 10.49 16.86 -6.95
N LEU A 57 11.49 15.98 -6.84
CA LEU A 57 12.91 16.36 -6.92
C LEU A 57 13.28 17.01 -8.26
N GLU A 58 12.62 16.59 -9.35
CA GLU A 58 12.73 17.18 -10.69
C GLU A 58 11.92 18.48 -10.86
N LYS A 59 11.32 19.01 -9.78
CA LYS A 59 10.47 20.22 -9.77
C LYS A 59 9.23 20.12 -10.66
N ARG A 60 8.77 18.91 -10.96
CA ARG A 60 7.56 18.64 -11.77
C ARG A 60 6.29 18.53 -10.91
N LEU A 61 6.44 18.43 -9.60
CA LEU A 61 5.36 18.43 -8.61
C LEU A 61 5.68 19.41 -7.47
N THR A 62 4.64 19.97 -6.87
CA THR A 62 4.74 20.64 -5.56
C THR A 62 4.72 19.60 -4.43
N LEU A 63 5.05 20.00 -3.20
CA LEU A 63 4.99 19.09 -2.05
C LEU A 63 3.56 18.55 -1.83
N LYS A 64 2.56 19.42 -1.97
CA LYS A 64 1.15 19.02 -1.92
C LYS A 64 0.79 18.07 -3.07
N GLY A 65 1.27 18.36 -4.28
CA GLY A 65 1.06 17.49 -5.45
C GLY A 65 1.72 16.12 -5.30
N LEU A 66 2.88 16.04 -4.65
CA LEU A 66 3.54 14.79 -4.27
C LEU A 66 2.64 13.96 -3.34
N GLU A 67 2.18 14.55 -2.24
CA GLU A 67 1.29 13.87 -1.28
C GLU A 67 0.02 13.34 -1.96
N GLU A 68 -0.67 14.19 -2.73
CA GLU A 68 -1.89 13.83 -3.44
C GLU A 68 -1.66 12.72 -4.48
N ALA A 69 -0.54 12.76 -5.20
CA ALA A 69 -0.18 11.74 -6.19
C ALA A 69 0.08 10.38 -5.52
N ILE A 70 0.83 10.34 -4.42
CA ILE A 70 1.09 9.11 -3.66
C ILE A 70 -0.22 8.51 -3.14
N VAL A 71 -1.09 9.33 -2.54
CA VAL A 71 -2.40 8.88 -2.05
C VAL A 71 -3.24 8.31 -3.18
N SER A 72 -3.38 9.04 -4.29
CA SER A 72 -4.18 8.64 -5.44
C SER A 72 -3.69 7.32 -6.06
N ASN A 73 -2.38 7.19 -6.28
CA ASN A 73 -1.82 5.99 -6.89
C ASN A 73 -1.86 4.79 -5.94
N THR A 74 -1.67 5.00 -4.64
CA THR A 74 -1.84 3.95 -3.63
C THR A 74 -3.29 3.45 -3.58
N MET A 75 -4.28 4.35 -3.65
CA MET A 75 -5.70 3.98 -3.72
C MET A 75 -6.02 3.15 -4.97
N LYS A 76 -5.48 3.54 -6.13
CA LYS A 76 -5.65 2.76 -7.37
C LYS A 76 -5.01 1.38 -7.26
N LEU A 77 -3.83 1.28 -6.62
CA LEU A 77 -3.18 0.00 -6.36
C LEU A 77 -4.04 -0.88 -5.44
N ALA A 78 -4.53 -0.35 -4.32
CA ALA A 78 -5.40 -1.07 -3.40
C ALA A 78 -6.67 -1.59 -4.09
N LYS A 79 -7.28 -0.79 -4.98
CA LYS A 79 -8.41 -1.24 -5.81
C LYS A 79 -8.02 -2.43 -6.69
N ARG A 80 -6.88 -2.33 -7.39
CA ARG A 80 -6.39 -3.44 -8.25
C ARG A 80 -6.08 -4.69 -7.45
N GLN A 81 -5.49 -4.57 -6.26
CA GLN A 81 -5.25 -5.70 -5.36
C GLN A 81 -6.55 -6.38 -4.94
N ASN A 82 -7.57 -5.60 -4.58
CA ASN A 82 -8.89 -6.15 -4.24
C ASN A 82 -9.53 -6.88 -5.44
N THR A 83 -9.48 -6.28 -6.63
CA THR A 83 -9.96 -6.93 -7.86
C THR A 83 -9.20 -8.23 -8.14
N PHE A 84 -7.87 -8.22 -8.09
CA PHE A 84 -7.04 -9.40 -8.30
C PHE A 84 -7.40 -10.51 -7.30
N ASN A 85 -7.50 -10.17 -6.01
CA ASN A 85 -7.84 -11.14 -4.98
C ASN A 85 -9.20 -11.81 -5.25
N LYS A 86 -10.20 -11.04 -5.67
CA LYS A 86 -11.54 -11.55 -5.97
C LYS A 86 -11.61 -12.40 -7.24
N THR A 87 -10.73 -12.16 -8.23
CA THR A 87 -10.80 -12.87 -9.51
C THR A 87 -9.86 -14.06 -9.61
N GLN A 88 -8.76 -14.07 -8.86
CA GLN A 88 -7.75 -15.13 -8.95
C GLN A 88 -7.91 -16.23 -7.89
N PHE A 89 -8.65 -15.98 -6.80
CA PHE A 89 -8.76 -16.93 -5.70
C PHE A 89 -10.21 -17.34 -5.46
N ASN A 90 -10.52 -18.60 -5.75
CA ASN A 90 -11.87 -19.15 -5.57
C ASN A 90 -12.24 -19.40 -4.10
N ASN A 91 -11.26 -19.68 -3.23
CA ASN A 91 -11.46 -20.00 -1.80
C ASN A 91 -10.91 -18.87 -0.89
N LEU A 92 -11.20 -17.63 -1.26
CA LEU A 92 -10.81 -16.45 -0.49
C LEU A 92 -11.92 -16.07 0.51
N TYR A 93 -11.60 -16.13 1.79
CA TYR A 93 -12.43 -15.56 2.84
C TYR A 93 -12.02 -14.10 3.09
N MET A 94 -12.96 -13.17 2.90
CA MET A 94 -12.74 -11.77 3.20
C MET A 94 -13.62 -11.33 4.36
N GLY A 95 -13.05 -10.58 5.30
CA GLY A 95 -13.77 -10.09 6.47
C GLY A 95 -12.99 -9.04 7.23
N SER A 96 -13.58 -8.52 8.31
CA SER A 96 -12.90 -7.66 9.27
C SER A 96 -11.73 -8.40 9.95
N VAL A 97 -10.93 -7.64 10.70
CA VAL A 97 -9.84 -8.21 11.51
C VAL A 97 -10.39 -9.26 12.48
N GLU A 98 -11.50 -8.95 13.13
CA GLU A 98 -12.18 -9.82 14.09
C GLU A 98 -12.70 -11.08 13.40
N GLU A 99 -13.41 -10.95 12.28
CA GLU A 99 -13.95 -12.09 11.53
C GLU A 99 -12.83 -13.04 11.07
N ILE A 100 -11.77 -12.50 10.50
CA ILE A 100 -10.62 -13.30 10.05
C ILE A 100 -9.91 -13.94 11.23
N ARG A 101 -9.72 -13.23 12.35
CA ARG A 101 -9.11 -13.81 13.55
C ARG A 101 -9.91 -15.00 14.06
N HIS A 102 -11.23 -14.90 14.14
CA HIS A 102 -12.09 -16.01 14.54
C HIS A 102 -12.02 -17.17 13.54
N ALA A 103 -12.04 -16.88 12.24
CA ALA A 103 -11.96 -17.90 11.20
C ALA A 103 -10.63 -18.68 11.24
N ILE A 104 -9.51 -17.99 11.44
CA ILE A 104 -8.18 -18.61 11.59
C ILE A 104 -8.15 -19.51 12.84
N LEU A 105 -8.62 -19.02 13.98
CA LEU A 105 -8.63 -19.79 15.24
C LEU A 105 -9.51 -21.05 15.15
N LYS A 106 -10.66 -20.97 14.47
CA LYS A 106 -11.54 -22.14 14.24
C LYS A 106 -10.85 -23.19 13.38
N HIS A 107 -10.17 -22.79 12.30
CA HIS A 107 -9.43 -23.72 11.44
C HIS A 107 -8.26 -24.37 12.18
N SER A 108 -7.56 -23.63 13.04
CA SER A 108 -6.44 -24.16 13.83
C SER A 108 -6.88 -25.21 14.86
N LYS A 109 -8.03 -25.03 15.51
CA LYS A 109 -8.56 -25.99 16.51
C LYS A 109 -9.08 -27.30 15.92
N SER A 110 -9.55 -27.30 14.67
CA SER A 110 -10.05 -28.52 14.01
C SER A 110 -8.95 -29.49 13.58
N GLY A 111 -7.67 -29.07 13.56
CA GLY A 111 -6.52 -29.90 13.18
C GLY A 111 -5.84 -30.65 14.34
N ILE A 112 -6.29 -30.46 15.59
CA ILE A 112 -5.67 -31.04 16.80
C ILE A 112 -6.49 -32.23 17.34
N LYS A 113 -7.63 -32.56 16.71
CA LYS A 113 -8.37 -33.81 16.97
C LYS A 113 -7.98 -34.86 15.94
N GLY A 114 -6.81 -35.45 16.12
CA GLY A 114 -6.28 -36.59 15.36
C GLY A 114 -5.28 -37.32 16.21
#